data_AF-A0A963NAM6-F1
#
_entry.id   AF-A0A963NAM6-F1
#
_cell.length_a   1.000
_cell.length_b   1.000
_cell.length_c   1.000
_cell.angle_alpha   90.00
_cell.angle_beta   90.00
_cell.angle_gamma   90.00
#
_symmetry.space_group_name_H-M   'P 1'
#
loop_
_entity.id
_entity.type
_entity.pdbx_description
1 polymer ?
#
loop_
_entity_poly.entity_id
_entity_poly.type
_entity_poly.pdbx_seq_one_letter_code
_entity_poly.pdbx_strand_id
1 'polypeptide(L)'
;SDKVELLSVGANVNAHDEEQIGETPLGDVVSDCSYEVAELLVGAGANPTIEGWMKITPLQRAKERKSKEGRRVYELLLKVAKKNQGLLA
;
A
#
# COMPACT_ATOMS: atom_id res chain seq x y z
N SER A 1 -9.85 16.86 5.98
CA SER A 1 -8.96 17.08 4.83
C SER A 1 -7.62 16.39 5.09
N ASP A 2 -7.66 15.10 5.45
CA ASP A 2 -6.62 14.55 6.34
C ASP A 2 -5.96 13.30 5.73
N LYS A 3 -5.99 13.17 4.40
CA LYS A 3 -5.42 12.01 3.69
C LYS A 3 -3.92 12.15 3.38
N VAL A 4 -3.36 13.35 3.59
CA VAL A 4 -1.97 13.69 3.21
C VAL A 4 -1.04 13.82 4.42
N GLU A 5 -1.56 13.72 5.65
CA GLU A 5 -0.77 13.93 6.88
C GLU A 5 0.07 12.73 7.33
N LEU A 6 -0.09 11.54 6.71
CA LEU A 6 0.70 10.34 7.02
C LEU A 6 2.18 10.44 6.61
N LEU A 7 2.59 11.51 5.90
CA LEU A 7 3.94 11.65 5.36
C LEU A 7 4.81 12.69 6.09
N SER A 8 4.27 13.45 7.04
CA SER A 8 5.04 14.48 7.77
C SER A 8 5.25 14.10 9.24
N VAL A 9 6.53 13.92 9.59
CA VAL A 9 7.10 13.82 10.94
C VAL A 9 6.82 12.51 11.70
N GLY A 10 7.57 11.46 11.38
CA GLY A 10 7.75 10.28 12.25
C GLY A 10 6.71 9.16 12.12
N ALA A 11 5.71 9.29 11.25
CA ALA A 11 4.77 8.22 10.96
C ALA A 11 5.49 7.06 10.24
N ASN A 12 5.36 5.85 10.78
CA ASN A 12 5.85 4.64 10.13
C ASN A 12 4.90 4.28 8.97
N VAL A 13 5.37 4.42 7.72
CA VAL A 13 4.61 4.10 6.50
C VAL A 13 4.19 2.63 6.39
N ASN A 14 4.78 1.77 7.22
CA ASN A 14 4.49 0.35 7.34
C ASN A 14 3.76 0.00 8.64
N ALA A 15 3.31 1.00 9.42
CA ALA A 15 2.58 0.75 10.65
C ALA A 15 1.32 -0.07 10.37
N HIS A 16 1.08 -1.08 11.18
CA HIS A 16 -0.21 -1.73 11.32
C HIS A 16 -0.29 -2.26 12.76
N ASP A 17 -1.49 -2.26 13.31
CA ASP A 17 -1.73 -2.79 14.65
C ASP A 17 -2.35 -4.19 14.50
N GLU A 18 -1.56 -5.24 14.59
CA GLU A 18 -2.08 -6.61 14.47
C GLU A 18 -3.12 -6.95 15.55
N GLU A 19 -2.97 -6.40 16.77
CA GLU A 19 -3.87 -6.67 17.89
C GLU A 19 -5.22 -5.96 17.72
N GLN A 20 -5.22 -4.75 17.16
CA GLN A 20 -6.43 -3.97 16.90
C GLN A 20 -7.00 -4.13 15.50
N ILE A 21 -6.50 -5.10 14.73
CA ILE A 21 -6.99 -5.34 13.38
C ILE A 21 -6.75 -4.10 12.48
N GLY A 22 -5.58 -3.48 12.66
CA GLY A 22 -5.12 -2.30 11.96
C GLY A 22 -4.74 -2.60 10.52
N GLU A 23 -5.13 -1.70 9.62
CA GLU A 23 -4.68 -1.71 8.25
C GLU A 23 -3.30 -1.06 8.12
N THR A 24 -2.57 -1.39 7.06
CA THR A 24 -1.39 -0.59 6.68
C THR A 24 -1.85 0.69 5.99
N PRO A 25 -1.12 1.82 6.09
CA PRO A 25 -1.41 3.04 5.34
C PRO A 25 -1.61 2.79 3.83
N LEU A 26 -0.84 1.85 3.27
CA LEU A 26 -0.96 1.48 1.87
C LEU A 26 -2.23 0.65 1.59
N GLY A 27 -2.65 -0.21 2.52
CA GLY A 27 -3.89 -0.97 2.43
C GLY A 27 -5.13 -0.09 2.40
N ASP A 28 -5.16 0.97 3.22
CA ASP A 28 -6.25 1.95 3.23
C ASP A 28 -6.36 2.68 1.88
N VAL A 29 -5.23 3.13 1.35
CA VAL A 29 -5.19 3.85 0.07
C VAL A 29 -5.61 2.98 -1.11
N VAL A 30 -5.32 1.68 -1.05
CA VAL A 30 -5.76 0.72 -2.07
C VAL A 30 -7.29 0.57 -2.09
N SER A 31 -7.99 0.65 -0.94
CA SER A 31 -9.46 0.67 -0.89
C SER A 31 -10.04 1.80 -1.75
N ASP A 32 -9.41 2.96 -1.66
CA ASP A 32 -9.84 4.20 -2.28
C ASP A 32 -9.34 4.35 -3.72
N CYS A 33 -8.49 3.44 -4.21
CA CYS A 33 -7.92 3.46 -5.56
C CYS A 33 -7.15 4.75 -5.95
N SER A 34 -6.60 5.50 -4.99
CA SER A 34 -5.83 6.70 -5.32
C SER A 34 -4.41 6.32 -5.75
N TYR A 35 -4.13 6.46 -7.04
CA TYR A 35 -2.81 6.16 -7.60
C TYR A 35 -1.74 7.11 -7.04
N GLU A 36 -2.06 8.40 -6.95
CA GLU A 36 -1.15 9.45 -6.52
C GLU A 36 -0.69 9.23 -5.08
N VAL A 37 -1.61 8.88 -4.18
CA VAL A 37 -1.26 8.61 -2.77
C VAL A 37 -0.49 7.28 -2.65
N ALA A 38 -0.85 6.26 -3.43
CA ALA A 38 -0.11 5.00 -3.45
C ALA A 38 1.35 5.19 -3.94
N GLU A 39 1.55 6.04 -4.95
CA GLU A 39 2.87 6.40 -5.47
C GLU A 39 3.71 7.14 -4.43
N LEU A 40 3.12 8.09 -3.71
CA LEU A 40 3.79 8.80 -2.61
C LEU A 40 4.22 7.86 -1.48
N LEU A 41 3.33 6.97 -1.03
CA LEU A 41 3.62 6.02 0.06
C LEU A 41 4.73 5.02 -0.34
N VAL A 42 4.64 4.46 -1.54
CA VAL A 42 5.70 3.60 -2.08
C VAL A 42 7.03 4.36 -2.20
N GLY A 43 6.99 5.61 -2.66
CA GLY A 43 8.17 6.48 -2.73
C GLY A 43 8.80 6.75 -1.36
N ALA A 44 7.98 6.76 -0.31
CA ALA A 44 8.40 6.87 1.09
C ALA A 44 8.84 5.54 1.72
N GLY A 45 8.83 4.42 0.97
CA GLY A 45 9.30 3.12 1.44
C GLY A 45 8.20 2.19 1.99
N ALA A 46 6.93 2.46 1.70
CA ALA A 46 5.84 1.55 2.05
C ALA A 46 6.01 0.19 1.36
N ASN A 47 5.88 -0.89 2.12
CA ASN A 47 5.99 -2.26 1.64
C ASN A 47 4.60 -2.86 1.36
N PRO A 48 4.24 -3.14 0.09
CA PRO A 48 2.94 -3.68 -0.27
C PRO A 48 2.72 -5.15 0.08
N THR A 49 3.71 -5.80 0.70
CA THR A 49 3.64 -7.20 1.11
C THR A 49 3.36 -7.38 2.60
N ILE A 50 3.22 -6.30 3.37
CA ILE A 50 2.86 -6.38 4.78
C ILE A 50 1.37 -6.70 4.88
N GLU A 51 1.04 -7.67 5.73
CA GLU A 51 -0.34 -8.08 5.98
C GLU A 51 -1.02 -7.05 6.87
N GLY A 52 -2.16 -6.52 6.41
CA GLY A 52 -3.03 -5.66 7.20
C GLY A 52 -4.23 -6.43 7.75
N TRP A 53 -5.41 -5.82 7.67
CA TRP A 53 -6.65 -6.46 8.13
C TRP A 53 -6.92 -7.75 7.34
N MET A 54 -7.45 -8.76 8.03
CA MET A 54 -7.82 -10.08 7.48
C MET A 54 -6.62 -10.84 6.91
N LYS A 55 -5.39 -10.48 7.29
CA LYS A 55 -4.16 -11.00 6.70
C LYS A 55 -4.07 -10.75 5.19
N ILE A 56 -4.68 -9.65 4.74
CA ILE A 56 -4.68 -9.24 3.34
C ILE A 56 -3.60 -8.18 3.16
N THR A 57 -2.72 -8.40 2.19
CA THR A 57 -1.72 -7.41 1.78
C THR A 57 -2.33 -6.34 0.88
N PRO A 58 -1.78 -5.12 0.86
CA PRO A 58 -2.16 -4.08 -0.11
C PRO A 58 -2.11 -4.58 -1.57
N LEU A 59 -1.11 -5.40 -1.90
CA LEU A 59 -0.98 -6.00 -3.24
C LEU A 59 -2.14 -6.93 -3.59
N GLN A 60 -2.53 -7.83 -2.67
CA GLN A 60 -3.67 -8.73 -2.88
C GLN A 60 -4.97 -7.93 -3.02
N ARG A 61 -5.17 -6.90 -2.19
CA ARG A 61 -6.36 -6.06 -2.27
C ARG A 61 -6.45 -5.30 -3.59
N ALA A 62 -5.33 -4.80 -4.11
CA ALA A 62 -5.28 -4.10 -5.39
C ALA A 62 -5.61 -5.05 -6.57
N LYS A 63 -5.23 -6.32 -6.47
CA LYS A 63 -5.51 -7.35 -7.49
C LYS A 63 -7.00 -7.58 -7.71
N GLU A 64 -7.81 -7.46 -6.65
CA GLU A 64 -9.27 -7.65 -6.70
C GLU A 64 -10.00 -6.44 -7.32
N ARG A 65 -9.31 -5.33 -7.60
CA ARG A 65 -9.91 -4.10 -8.15
C ARG A 65 -10.11 -4.21 -9.66
N LYS A 66 -11.34 -3.97 -10.12
CA LYS A 66 -11.72 -4.04 -11.54
C LYS A 66 -11.61 -2.71 -12.29
N SER A 67 -11.42 -1.59 -11.58
CA SER A 67 -11.30 -0.25 -12.17
C SER A 67 -9.96 -0.06 -12.92
N LYS A 68 -9.89 0.93 -13.81
CA LYS A 68 -8.66 1.28 -14.52
C LYS A 68 -7.58 1.74 -13.53
N GLU A 69 -7.98 2.52 -12.55
CA GLU A 69 -7.14 3.06 -11.48
C GLU A 69 -6.63 1.93 -10.57
N GLY A 70 -7.50 0.98 -10.22
CA GLY A 70 -7.13 -0.21 -9.45
C GLY A 70 -6.05 -1.05 -10.13
N ARG A 71 -6.14 -1.23 -11.45
CA ARG A 71 -5.09 -1.91 -12.23
C ARG A 71 -3.76 -1.16 -12.18
N ARG A 72 -3.77 0.17 -12.33
CA ARG A 72 -2.54 0.98 -12.25
C ARG A 72 -1.89 0.89 -10.86
N VAL A 73 -2.70 0.94 -9.80
CA VAL A 73 -2.22 0.74 -8.42
C VAL A 73 -1.64 -0.68 -8.27
N TYR A 74 -2.32 -1.71 -8.74
CA TYR A 74 -1.82 -3.08 -8.70
C TYR A 74 -0.45 -3.23 -9.41
N GLU A 75 -0.30 -2.67 -10.61
CA GLU A 75 0.96 -2.70 -11.36
C GLU A 75 2.10 -1.99 -10.61
N LEU A 76 1.82 -0.83 -10.02
CA LEU A 76 2.78 -0.10 -9.17
C LEU A 76 3.22 -0.97 -7.99
N LEU A 77 2.28 -1.51 -7.23
CA LEU A 77 2.58 -2.33 -6.05
C LEU A 77 3.33 -3.61 -6.42
N LEU A 78 2.97 -4.25 -7.54
CA LEU A 78 3.62 -5.46 -8.03
C LEU A 78 5.09 -5.18 -8.37
N LYS A 79 5.38 -4.04 -9.01
CA LYS A 79 6.75 -3.64 -9.33
C LYS A 79 7.59 -3.48 -8.07
N VAL A 80 7.04 -2.85 -7.05
CA VAL A 80 7.70 -2.61 -5.76
C VAL A 80 7.95 -3.91 -5.01
N ALA A 81 6.93 -4.78 -4.93
CA ALA A 81 7.06 -6.09 -4.29
C ALA A 81 8.18 -6.94 -4.91
N LYS A 82 8.25 -6.98 -6.25
CA LYS A 82 9.32 -7.71 -6.96
C LYS A 82 10.70 -7.11 -6.70
N LYS A 83 10.81 -5.78 -6.65
CA LYS A 83 12.06 -5.09 -6.30
C LYS A 83 12.51 -5.46 -4.88
N ASN A 84 11.59 -5.46 -3.92
CA ASN A 84 11.90 -5.78 -2.52
C ASN A 84 12.28 -7.26 -2.30
N GLN A 85 11.83 -8.15 -3.18
CA GLN A 85 12.17 -9.59 -3.15
C GLN A 85 13.40 -9.95 -3.99
N GLY A 86 14.10 -8.97 -4.59
CA GLY A 86 15.27 -9.23 -5.45
C GLY A 86 14.94 -9.94 -6.78
N LEU A 87 13.67 -9.98 -7.19
CA LEU A 87 13.17 -10.63 -8.41
C LEU A 87 13.26 -9.74 -9.66
N LEU A 88 13.72 -8.50 -9.50
CA LEU A 88 14.10 -7.59 -10.58
C LEU A 88 15.57 -7.21 -10.38
N ALA A 89 16.46 -8.13 -10.78
CA ALA A 89 17.85 -7.84 -11.07
C ALA A 89 18.04 -7.79 -12.59
#